data_AF-A0A5C7HFN5-F1
#
_entry.id   AF-A0A5C7HFN5-F1
#
_cell.length_a   1.000
_cell.length_b   1.000
_cell.length_c   1.000
_cell.angle_alpha   90.00
_cell.angle_beta   90.00
_cell.angle_gamma   90.00
#
_symmetry.space_group_name_H-M   'P 1'
#
loop_
_entity.id
_entity.type
_entity.pdbx_description
1 polymer ?
#
loop_
_entity_poly.entity_id
_entity_poly.type
_entity_poly.pdbx_seq_one_letter_code
_entity_poly.pdbx_strand_id
1 'polypeptide(L)'
;MPNEKDIKALKKAHPTPVAFADDDQEYVKDTEVVISKVRTTITMDKTDPNVASAVAELRDASNSWVAKYRREKALLGRASFRDMYSALNAVSGHYISFGPTAPIPAKRKARILEEMETAEKALLRGR
;
A
#
# COMPACT_ATOMS: atom_id res chain seq x y z
N MET A 1 26.89 -13.69 -40.86
CA MET A 1 25.51 -13.46 -40.43
C MET A 1 25.20 -14.51 -39.37
N PRO A 2 24.82 -14.15 -38.14
CA PRO A 2 24.56 -15.13 -37.09
C PRO A 2 23.29 -15.95 -37.40
N ASN A 3 23.28 -17.22 -36.99
CA ASN A 3 22.25 -18.20 -37.34
C ASN A 3 20.97 -17.99 -36.52
N GLU A 4 19.81 -18.31 -37.10
CA GLU A 4 18.47 -18.23 -36.50
C GLU A 4 18.33 -18.94 -35.14
N LYS A 5 19.21 -19.91 -34.84
CA LYS A 5 19.31 -20.56 -33.52
C LYS A 5 19.84 -19.61 -32.42
N ASP A 6 20.71 -18.67 -32.75
CA ASP A 6 21.32 -17.74 -31.79
C ASP A 6 20.31 -16.67 -31.32
N ILE A 7 19.35 -16.31 -32.19
CA ILE A 7 18.30 -15.32 -31.89
C ILE A 7 17.27 -15.89 -30.90
N LYS A 8 17.06 -17.22 -30.90
CA LYS A 8 16.08 -17.88 -30.01
C LYS A 8 16.59 -18.06 -28.58
N ALA A 9 17.90 -18.01 -28.36
CA ALA A 9 18.51 -18.12 -27.02
C ALA A 9 18.40 -16.83 -26.20
N LEU A 10 18.20 -15.66 -26.84
CA LEU A 10 18.13 -14.36 -26.18
C LEU A 10 16.75 -14.01 -25.57
N LYS A 11 15.74 -14.89 -25.69
CA LYS A 11 14.38 -14.65 -25.17
C LYS A 11 14.01 -15.44 -23.90
N LYS A 12 14.97 -16.10 -23.24
CA LYS A 12 14.76 -16.75 -21.94
C LYS A 12 15.74 -16.23 -20.88
N ALA A 13 15.76 -14.93 -20.66
CA ALA A 13 16.14 -14.42 -19.35
C ALA A 13 14.92 -14.61 -18.43
N HIS A 14 14.85 -15.75 -17.75
CA HIS A 14 14.02 -15.85 -16.56
C HIS A 14 14.58 -14.84 -15.55
N PRO A 15 13.76 -13.97 -14.95
CA PRO A 15 14.27 -13.09 -13.92
C PRO A 15 14.79 -13.99 -12.79
N THR A 16 16.03 -13.73 -12.38
CA THR A 16 16.69 -14.42 -11.29
C THR A 16 15.77 -14.39 -10.06
N PRO A 17 15.51 -15.51 -9.37
CA PRO A 17 14.57 -15.57 -8.24
C PRO A 17 14.91 -14.61 -7.09
N VAL A 18 16.14 -14.10 -7.04
CA VAL A 18 16.61 -13.13 -6.06
C VAL A 18 15.92 -11.77 -6.20
N ALA A 19 15.73 -11.28 -7.44
CA ALA A 19 15.15 -9.94 -7.67
C ALA A 19 13.67 -9.85 -7.27
N PHE A 20 12.93 -10.97 -7.35
CA PHE A 20 11.54 -11.02 -6.91
C PHE A 20 11.41 -11.11 -5.39
N ALA A 21 12.35 -11.77 -4.71
CA ALA A 21 12.32 -11.88 -3.25
C ALA A 21 12.65 -10.54 -2.58
N ASP A 22 13.59 -9.78 -3.14
CA ASP A 22 13.93 -8.44 -2.66
C ASP A 22 12.75 -7.47 -2.84
N ASP A 23 12.08 -7.48 -3.99
CA ASP A 23 10.89 -6.65 -4.27
C ASP A 23 9.70 -7.04 -3.37
N ASP A 24 9.53 -8.33 -3.08
CA ASP A 24 8.47 -8.81 -2.20
C ASP A 24 8.70 -8.40 -0.74
N GLN A 25 9.93 -8.52 -0.25
CA GLN A 25 10.30 -8.09 1.10
C GLN A 25 10.18 -6.57 1.25
N GLU A 26 10.56 -5.81 0.22
CA GLU A 26 10.37 -4.37 0.19
C GLU A 26 8.89 -3.99 0.18
N TYR A 27 8.06 -4.67 -0.61
CA TYR A 27 6.60 -4.50 -0.61
C TYR A 27 5.99 -4.77 0.77
N VAL A 28 6.39 -5.86 1.44
CA VAL A 28 5.93 -6.17 2.79
C VAL A 28 6.28 -5.04 3.75
N LYS A 29 7.56 -4.66 3.81
CA LYS A 29 8.05 -3.61 4.71
C LYS A 29 7.35 -2.27 4.50
N ASP A 30 7.26 -1.82 3.24
CA ASP A 30 6.65 -0.52 2.92
C ASP A 30 5.15 -0.54 3.22
N THR A 31 4.47 -1.65 2.98
CA THR A 31 3.04 -1.78 3.24
C THR A 31 2.75 -1.82 4.75
N GLU A 32 3.57 -2.50 5.55
CA GLU A 32 3.46 -2.48 7.02
C GLU A 32 3.60 -1.07 7.60
N VAL A 33 4.55 -0.28 7.08
CA VAL A 33 4.74 1.12 7.48
C VAL A 33 3.48 1.94 7.19
N VAL A 34 2.87 1.77 6.01
CA VAL A 34 1.64 2.49 5.65
C VAL A 34 0.46 2.05 6.50
N ILE A 35 0.30 0.74 6.75
CA ILE A 35 -0.74 0.20 7.65
C ILE A 35 -0.62 0.81 9.04
N SER A 36 0.60 0.86 9.59
CA SER A 36 0.87 1.46 10.90
C SER A 36 0.51 2.94 10.94
N LYS A 37 0.88 3.70 9.89
CA LYS A 37 0.50 5.12 9.75
C LYS A 37 -1.02 5.29 9.68
N VAL A 38 -1.73 4.49 8.89
CA VAL A 38 -3.21 4.55 8.81
C VAL A 38 -3.81 4.34 10.20
N ARG A 39 -3.43 3.25 10.89
CA ARG A 39 -3.95 2.92 12.22
C ARG A 39 -3.69 4.05 13.21
N THR A 40 -2.47 4.57 13.25
CA THR A 40 -2.08 5.63 14.18
C THR A 40 -2.88 6.90 13.90
N THR A 41 -2.87 7.41 12.66
CA THR A 41 -3.52 8.68 12.29
C THR A 41 -5.03 8.65 12.55
N ILE A 42 -5.74 7.57 12.19
CA ILE A 42 -7.20 7.53 12.37
C ILE A 42 -7.62 7.24 13.81
N THR A 43 -6.67 6.84 14.68
CA THR A 43 -6.92 6.59 16.11
C THR A 43 -6.53 7.74 17.03
N MET A 44 -5.82 8.75 16.52
CA MET A 44 -5.49 9.96 17.27
C MET A 44 -6.73 10.64 17.86
N ASP A 45 -6.53 11.28 19.01
CA ASP A 45 -7.57 12.11 19.60
C ASP A 45 -7.83 13.34 18.71
N LYS A 46 -9.09 13.67 18.49
CA LYS A 46 -9.50 14.81 17.65
C LYS A 46 -9.02 16.18 18.17
N THR A 47 -8.64 16.26 19.44
CA THR A 47 -8.11 17.46 20.09
C THR A 47 -6.58 17.50 20.08
N ASP A 48 -5.92 16.44 19.61
CA ASP A 48 -4.46 16.40 19.53
C ASP A 48 -3.97 17.40 18.45
N PRO A 49 -3.06 18.34 18.80
CA PRO A 49 -2.56 19.34 17.87
C PRO A 49 -1.80 18.72 16.68
N ASN A 50 -1.35 17.47 16.80
CA ASN A 50 -0.56 16.78 15.78
C ASN A 50 -1.41 16.10 14.70
N VAL A 51 -2.75 16.06 14.82
CA VAL A 51 -3.64 15.39 13.85
C VAL A 51 -3.39 15.88 12.42
N ALA A 52 -3.26 17.20 12.25
CA ALA A 52 -3.03 17.77 10.92
C ALA A 52 -1.69 17.31 10.32
N SER A 53 -0.62 17.24 11.12
CA SER A 53 0.68 16.72 10.70
C SER A 53 0.60 15.23 10.36
N ALA A 54 -0.03 14.43 11.23
CA ALA A 54 -0.19 13.00 11.02
C ALA A 54 -1.00 12.66 9.76
N VAL A 55 -1.98 13.50 9.41
CA VAL A 55 -2.75 13.36 8.16
C VAL A 55 -1.93 13.76 6.93
N ALA A 56 -1.12 14.81 7.03
CA ALA A 56 -0.20 15.20 5.95
C ALA A 56 0.83 14.09 5.69
N GLU A 57 1.46 13.57 6.74
CA GLU A 57 2.40 12.46 6.62
C GLU A 57 1.75 11.17 6.10
N LEU A 58 0.52 10.87 6.52
CA LEU A 58 -0.22 9.74 5.98
C LEU A 58 -0.49 9.92 4.48
N ARG A 59 -0.87 11.12 4.06
CA ARG A 59 -1.09 11.43 2.64
C ARG A 59 0.19 11.23 1.83
N ASP A 60 1.33 11.68 2.32
CA ASP A 60 2.62 11.54 1.62
C ASP A 60 3.05 10.09 1.53
N ALA A 61 2.92 9.32 2.62
CA ALA A 61 3.18 7.88 2.64
C ALA A 61 2.25 7.13 1.66
N SER A 62 0.96 7.48 1.66
CA SER A 62 -0.04 6.89 0.76
C SER A 62 0.29 7.16 -0.71
N ASN A 63 0.62 8.40 -1.04
CA ASN A 63 1.00 8.80 -2.40
C ASN A 63 2.26 8.08 -2.88
N SER A 64 3.25 7.96 -2.01
CA SER A 64 4.51 7.29 -2.30
C SER A 64 4.30 5.79 -2.55
N TRP A 65 3.53 5.12 -1.67
CA TRP A 65 3.17 3.72 -1.81
C TRP A 65 2.36 3.44 -3.08
N VAL A 66 1.34 4.27 -3.36
CA VAL A 66 0.53 4.14 -4.58
C VAL A 66 1.39 4.37 -5.83
N ALA A 67 2.24 5.40 -5.84
CA ALA A 67 3.10 5.70 -6.98
C ALA A 67 4.07 4.55 -7.29
N LYS A 68 4.61 3.91 -6.25
CA LYS A 68 5.53 2.76 -6.35
C LYS A 68 4.82 1.51 -6.84
N TYR A 69 3.74 1.09 -6.20
CA TYR A 69 3.18 -0.26 -6.42
C TYR A 69 2.02 -0.34 -7.43
N ARG A 70 1.35 0.76 -7.78
CA ARG A 70 0.17 0.69 -8.67
C ARG A 70 0.45 0.20 -10.09
N ARG A 71 1.71 0.27 -10.53
CA ARG A 71 2.14 -0.17 -11.87
C ARG A 71 2.70 -1.59 -11.87
N GLU A 72 2.90 -2.18 -10.69
CA GLU A 72 3.45 -3.51 -10.52
C GLU A 72 2.38 -4.57 -10.76
N LYS A 73 2.37 -5.12 -11.98
CA LYS A 73 1.35 -6.07 -12.44
C LYS A 73 1.23 -7.30 -11.54
N ALA A 74 2.34 -7.74 -10.93
CA ALA A 74 2.37 -8.87 -10.00
C ALA A 74 1.58 -8.60 -8.71
N LEU A 75 1.46 -7.34 -8.29
CA LEU A 75 0.78 -6.93 -7.07
C LEU A 75 -0.71 -6.65 -7.26
N LEU A 76 -1.16 -6.28 -8.47
CA LEU A 76 -2.58 -5.97 -8.73
C LEU A 76 -3.53 -7.15 -8.41
N GLY A 77 -3.02 -8.38 -8.53
CA GLY A 77 -3.72 -9.63 -8.20
C GLY A 77 -3.74 -9.96 -6.70
N ARG A 78 -2.99 -9.22 -5.87
CA ARG A 78 -2.89 -9.49 -4.44
C ARG A 78 -4.02 -8.87 -3.63
N ALA A 79 -4.57 -9.63 -2.69
CA ALA A 79 -5.56 -9.19 -1.73
C ALA A 79 -5.01 -8.06 -0.85
N SER A 80 -3.78 -8.19 -0.34
CA SER A 80 -3.12 -7.11 0.43
C SER A 80 -3.09 -5.78 -0.34
N PHE A 81 -2.70 -5.81 -1.62
CA PHE A 81 -2.67 -4.60 -2.44
C PHE A 81 -4.07 -3.98 -2.64
N ARG A 82 -5.07 -4.80 -3.02
CA ARG A 82 -6.43 -4.30 -3.27
C ARG A 82 -7.08 -3.72 -2.01
N ASP A 83 -6.94 -4.40 -0.87
CA ASP A 83 -7.50 -3.98 0.40
C ASP A 83 -6.85 -2.68 0.86
N MET A 84 -5.50 -2.58 0.78
CA MET A 84 -4.78 -1.34 1.07
C MET A 84 -5.21 -0.20 0.16
N TYR A 85 -5.27 -0.42 -1.16
CA TYR A 85 -5.65 0.62 -2.10
C TYR A 85 -7.08 1.12 -1.86
N SER A 86 -8.01 0.23 -1.52
CA SER A 86 -9.39 0.58 -1.13
C SER A 86 -9.42 1.47 0.11
N ALA A 87 -8.75 1.04 1.18
CA ALA A 87 -8.71 1.76 2.45
C ALA A 87 -8.03 3.14 2.32
N LEU A 88 -6.91 3.23 1.58
CA LEU A 88 -6.22 4.50 1.32
C LEU A 88 -7.12 5.50 0.56
N ASN A 89 -7.91 5.02 -0.41
CA ASN A 89 -8.88 5.87 -1.10
C ASN A 89 -10.01 6.32 -0.19
N ALA A 90 -10.50 5.46 0.71
CA ALA A 90 -11.53 5.81 1.68
C ALA A 90 -11.06 6.89 2.67
N VAL A 91 -9.83 6.75 3.17
CA VAL A 91 -9.19 7.73 4.08
C VAL A 91 -8.91 9.04 3.36
N SER A 92 -8.28 8.98 2.19
CA SER A 92 -7.93 10.16 1.39
C SER A 92 -9.18 10.94 0.99
N GLY A 93 -10.23 10.25 0.54
CA GLY A 93 -11.49 10.88 0.18
C GLY A 93 -12.12 11.63 1.35
N HIS A 94 -12.07 11.07 2.56
CA HIS A 94 -12.57 11.76 3.76
C HIS A 94 -11.79 13.07 4.03
N TYR A 95 -10.47 13.02 4.11
CA TYR A 95 -9.68 14.21 4.44
C TYR A 95 -9.68 15.27 3.33
N ILE A 96 -9.83 14.86 2.06
CA ILE A 96 -10.03 15.81 0.95
C ILE A 96 -11.39 16.51 1.07
N SER A 97 -12.45 15.79 1.41
CA SER A 97 -13.80 16.37 1.49
C SER A 97 -14.04 17.21 2.74
N PHE A 98 -13.46 16.83 3.89
CA PHE A 98 -13.80 17.43 5.18
C PHE A 98 -12.64 18.16 5.87
N GLY A 99 -11.43 18.06 5.35
CA GLY A 99 -10.23 18.66 5.92
C GLY A 99 -9.48 17.72 6.89
N PRO A 100 -8.21 18.03 7.20
CA PRO A 100 -7.29 17.11 7.88
C PRO A 100 -7.61 16.87 9.36
N THR A 101 -8.37 17.76 10.00
CA THR A 101 -8.78 17.61 11.42
C THR A 101 -10.18 17.02 11.57
N ALA A 102 -10.87 16.74 10.46
CA ALA A 102 -12.23 16.21 10.51
C ALA A 102 -12.22 14.75 10.99
N PRO A 103 -12.95 14.42 12.07
CA PRO A 103 -12.97 13.06 12.59
C PRO A 103 -13.64 12.11 11.58
N ILE A 104 -13.04 10.94 11.37
CA ILE A 104 -13.66 9.89 10.55
C ILE A 104 -14.87 9.30 11.32
N PRO A 105 -16.05 9.19 10.69
CA PRO A 105 -17.23 8.60 11.34
C PRO A 105 -16.94 7.21 11.90
N ALA A 106 -17.40 6.93 13.12
CA ALA A 106 -17.03 5.71 13.87
C ALA A 106 -17.20 4.40 13.08
N LYS A 107 -18.33 4.24 12.38
CA LYS A 107 -18.60 3.07 11.54
C LYS A 107 -17.60 2.94 10.37
N ARG A 108 -17.21 4.06 9.75
CA ARG A 108 -16.20 4.08 8.69
C ARG A 108 -14.81 3.76 9.25
N LYS A 109 -14.46 4.36 10.40
CA LYS A 109 -13.19 4.08 11.09
C LYS A 109 -13.05 2.59 11.45
N ALA A 110 -14.09 1.98 12.03
CA ALA A 110 -14.08 0.56 12.36
C ALA A 110 -13.84 -0.32 11.12
N ARG A 111 -14.53 -0.02 10.01
CA ARG A 111 -14.34 -0.74 8.75
C ARG A 111 -12.92 -0.57 8.20
N ILE A 112 -12.34 0.63 8.23
CA ILE A 112 -10.96 0.86 7.78
C ILE A 112 -9.97 0.06 8.64
N LEU A 113 -10.18 0.01 9.96
CA LEU A 113 -9.31 -0.77 10.85
C LEU A 113 -9.40 -2.28 10.56
N GLU A 114 -10.59 -2.80 10.27
CA GLU A 114 -10.80 -4.17 9.83
C GLU A 114 -10.10 -4.44 8.49
N GLU A 115 -10.23 -3.55 7.51
CA GLU A 115 -9.52 -3.63 6.22
C GLU A 115 -7.99 -3.62 6.40
N MET A 116 -7.45 -2.85 7.37
CA MET A 116 -6.02 -2.89 7.72
C MET A 116 -5.61 -4.24 8.30
N GLU A 117 -6.43 -4.85 9.14
CA GLU A 117 -6.17 -6.17 9.70
C GLU A 117 -6.22 -7.27 8.64
N THR A 118 -7.20 -7.23 7.73
CA THR A 118 -7.28 -8.21 6.63
C THR A 118 -6.13 -8.06 5.65
N ALA A 119 -5.77 -6.81 5.30
CA ALA A 119 -4.65 -6.51 4.43
C ALA A 119 -3.31 -7.00 5.01
N GLU A 120 -3.04 -6.73 6.29
CA GLU A 120 -1.82 -7.18 6.97
C GLU A 120 -1.74 -8.71 7.03
N LYS A 121 -2.84 -9.39 7.38
CA LYS A 121 -2.89 -10.86 7.37
C LYS A 121 -2.70 -11.44 5.96
N ALA A 122 -3.14 -10.76 4.91
CA ALA A 122 -2.91 -11.18 3.53
C ALA A 122 -1.44 -10.97 3.13
N LEU A 123 -0.88 -9.80 3.48
CA LEU A 123 0.48 -9.37 3.21
C LEU A 123 1.50 -10.37 3.76
N LEU A 124 1.36 -10.74 5.04
CA LEU A 124 2.26 -11.69 5.71
C LEU A 124 2.18 -13.13 5.15
N ARG A 125 1.17 -13.43 4.33
CA ARG A 125 1.03 -14.70 3.61
C ARG A 125 1.45 -14.60 2.14
N GLY A 126 2.00 -13.46 1.71
CA GLY A 126 2.35 -13.19 0.31
C GLY A 126 1.14 -13.08 -0.62
N ARG A 127 -0.03 -12.71 -0.09
CA ARG A 127 -1.31 -12.73 -0.82
C ARG A 127 -1.90 -11.38 -1.09
#